data_AF-A0A091S1E1-F1
#
_entry.id   AF-A0A091S1E1-F1
#
_cell.length_a   1.000
_cell.length_b   1.000
_cell.length_c   1.000
_cell.angle_alpha   90.00
_cell.angle_beta   90.00
_cell.angle_gamma   90.00
#
_symmetry.space_group_name_H-M   'P 1'
#
loop_
_entity.id
_entity.type
_entity.pdbx_description
1 polymer ?
#
loop_
_entity_poly.entity_id
_entity_poly.type
_entity_poly.pdbx_seq_one_letter_code
_entity_poly.pdbx_strand_id
1 'polypeptide(L)'
;GIVLELLKEAMVSTLGDTKGFLIDGYPQELKEAEEFESKVGEPKLVFCLDCSAETLSNRLLMRNQSSQCTDNAETIMEEIESYNQASKPVIAYYERKTQLCKVN
;
A
#
# COMPACT_ATOMS: atom_id res chain seq x y z
N GLY A 1 14.49 3.38 -3.87
CA GLY A 1 15.18 2.33 -3.08
C GLY A 1 15.14 0.98 -3.79
N ILE A 2 15.71 -0.08 -3.18
CA ILE A 2 15.80 -1.44 -3.77
C ILE A 2 14.44 -1.95 -4.24
N VAL A 3 13.38 -1.74 -3.44
CA VAL A 3 12.00 -2.15 -3.79
C VAL A 3 11.53 -1.53 -5.10
N LEU A 4 11.75 -0.23 -5.30
CA LEU A 4 11.37 0.47 -6.53
C LEU A 4 12.14 -0.03 -7.75
N GLU A 5 13.42 -0.38 -7.58
CA GLU A 5 14.25 -0.90 -8.66
C GLU A 5 13.75 -2.29 -9.09
N LEU A 6 13.49 -3.18 -8.13
CA LEU A 6 12.92 -4.50 -8.40
C LEU A 6 11.53 -4.42 -9.04
N LEU A 7 10.68 -3.52 -8.54
CA LEU A 7 9.34 -3.28 -9.11
C LEU A 7 9.44 -2.79 -10.56
N LYS A 8 10.33 -1.83 -10.83
CA LYS A 8 10.56 -1.30 -12.18
C LYS A 8 11.07 -2.37 -13.13
N GLU A 9 12.02 -3.20 -12.70
CA GLU A 9 12.53 -4.31 -13.52
C GLU A 9 11.44 -5.32 -13.86
N ALA A 10 10.62 -5.71 -12.88
CA ALA A 10 9.49 -6.61 -13.10
C ALA A 10 8.48 -6.01 -14.09
N MET A 11 8.14 -4.73 -13.95
CA MET A 11 7.26 -4.03 -14.89
C MET A 11 7.85 -4.03 -16.30
N VAL A 12 9.11 -3.63 -16.46
CA VAL A 12 9.77 -3.55 -17.77
C VAL A 12 9.81 -4.91 -18.47
N SER A 13 10.07 -5.99 -17.74
CA SER A 13 10.13 -7.35 -18.30
C SER A 13 8.81 -7.85 -18.89
N THR A 14 7.67 -7.22 -18.55
CA THR A 14 6.32 -7.67 -18.92
C THR A 14 5.55 -6.64 -19.77
N LEU A 15 6.17 -5.51 -20.13
CA LEU A 15 5.52 -4.42 -20.87
C LEU A 15 4.91 -4.85 -22.21
N GLY A 16 5.48 -5.84 -22.88
CA GLY A 16 4.99 -6.33 -24.18
C GLY A 16 3.73 -7.20 -24.11
N ASP A 17 3.46 -7.80 -22.95
CA ASP A 17 2.45 -8.86 -22.78
C ASP A 17 1.33 -8.49 -21.80
N THR A 18 1.21 -7.21 -21.44
CA THR A 18 0.21 -6.73 -20.48
C THR A 18 -0.64 -5.59 -20.99
N LYS A 19 -1.85 -5.46 -20.43
CA LYS A 19 -2.76 -4.32 -20.65
C LYS A 19 -2.57 -3.22 -19.60
N GLY A 20 -1.81 -3.47 -18.55
CA GLY A 20 -1.57 -2.54 -17.46
C GLY A 20 -1.03 -3.24 -16.21
N PHE A 21 -0.75 -2.45 -15.17
CA PHE A 21 -0.22 -2.93 -13.91
C PHE A 21 -1.18 -2.60 -12.77
N LEU A 22 -1.39 -3.58 -11.90
CA LEU A 22 -1.94 -3.38 -10.58
C LEU A 22 -0.79 -3.56 -9.59
N ILE A 23 -0.47 -2.51 -8.87
CA ILE A 23 0.61 -2.51 -7.88
C ILE A 23 -0.07 -2.53 -6.51
N ASP A 24 0.27 -3.55 -5.72
CA ASP A 24 -0.27 -3.75 -4.37
C ASP A 24 0.87 -3.61 -3.36
N GLY A 25 0.62 -2.87 -2.28
CA GLY A 25 1.57 -2.66 -1.19
C GLY A 25 2.70 -1.64 -1.46
N TYR A 26 2.71 -0.93 -2.59
CA TYR A 26 3.65 0.16 -2.88
C TYR A 26 2.97 1.30 -3.64
N PRO A 27 3.22 2.58 -3.32
CA PRO A 27 4.06 3.12 -2.24
C PRO A 27 3.38 3.09 -0.86
N GLN A 28 4.16 3.02 0.23
CA GLN A 28 3.65 3.11 1.61
C GLN A 28 3.96 4.47 2.25
N GLU A 29 5.00 5.14 1.79
CA GLU A 29 5.38 6.49 2.25
C GLU A 29 5.32 7.53 1.14
N LEU A 30 5.21 8.80 1.51
CA LEU A 30 5.12 9.92 0.55
C LEU A 30 6.34 9.99 -0.37
N LYS A 31 7.55 9.81 0.19
CA LYS A 31 8.79 9.85 -0.58
C LYS A 31 8.83 8.73 -1.64
N GLU A 32 8.29 7.57 -1.32
CA GLU A 32 8.19 6.46 -2.26
C GLU A 32 7.23 6.78 -3.41
N ALA A 33 6.10 7.44 -3.12
CA ALA A 33 5.18 7.90 -4.15
C ALA A 33 5.88 8.88 -5.12
N GLU A 34 6.60 9.87 -4.59
CA GLU A 34 7.35 10.83 -5.41
C GLU A 34 8.46 10.16 -6.24
N GLU A 35 9.20 9.21 -5.66
CA GLU A 35 10.22 8.43 -6.37
C GLU A 35 9.62 7.55 -7.47
N PHE A 36 8.47 6.90 -7.18
CA PHE A 36 7.76 6.05 -8.13
C PHE A 36 7.36 6.84 -9.37
N GLU A 37 6.73 7.99 -9.18
CA GLU A 37 6.28 8.81 -10.30
C GLU A 37 7.44 9.38 -11.12
N SER A 38 8.53 9.77 -10.46
CA SER A 38 9.74 10.28 -11.12
C SER A 38 10.42 9.22 -11.99
N LYS A 39 10.46 7.95 -11.54
CA LYS A 39 11.24 6.89 -12.19
C LYS A 39 10.42 5.94 -13.06
N VAL A 40 9.12 5.82 -12.80
CA VAL A 40 8.20 4.88 -13.45
C VAL A 40 7.09 5.65 -14.16
N GLY A 41 6.34 6.47 -13.42
CA GLY A 41 5.28 7.32 -13.96
C GLY A 41 4.09 7.44 -13.01
N GLU A 42 3.22 8.41 -13.28
CA GLU A 42 2.03 8.67 -12.46
C GLU A 42 0.97 7.56 -12.61
N PRO A 43 0.41 7.02 -11.50
CA PRO A 43 -0.69 6.06 -11.57
C PRO A 43 -1.95 6.73 -12.12
N LYS A 44 -2.65 6.03 -13.02
CA LYS A 44 -3.94 6.51 -13.58
C LYS A 44 -5.09 6.46 -12.57
N LEU A 45 -5.01 5.56 -11.59
CA LEU A 45 -6.04 5.30 -10.61
C LEU A 45 -5.40 4.75 -9.34
N VAL A 46 -5.83 5.26 -8.19
CA VAL A 46 -5.39 4.77 -6.87
C VAL A 46 -6.62 4.30 -6.10
N PHE A 47 -6.59 3.04 -5.63
CA PHE A 47 -7.63 2.51 -4.76
C PHE A 47 -7.20 2.65 -3.31
N CYS A 48 -8.01 3.37 -2.53
CA CYS A 48 -7.86 3.48 -1.08
C CYS A 48 -8.90 2.56 -0.44
N LEU A 49 -8.46 1.39 0.02
CA LEU A 49 -9.32 0.45 0.73
C LEU A 49 -9.44 0.90 2.18
N ASP A 50 -10.49 1.65 2.49
CA ASP A 50 -10.74 2.18 3.83
C ASP A 50 -11.39 1.09 4.69
N CYS A 51 -10.76 0.80 5.83
CA CYS A 51 -11.18 -0.27 6.72
C CYS A 51 -10.99 0.20 8.16
N SER A 52 -12.01 -0.02 8.99
CA SER A 52 -11.92 0.40 10.39
C SER A 52 -10.81 -0.35 11.11
N ALA A 53 -10.14 0.33 12.05
CA ALA A 53 -9.10 -0.28 12.89
C ALA A 53 -9.63 -1.53 13.60
N GLU A 54 -10.88 -1.53 14.08
CA GLU A 54 -11.53 -2.70 14.67
C GLU A 54 -11.60 -3.89 13.69
N THR A 55 -12.01 -3.65 12.45
CA THR A 55 -12.09 -4.71 11.43
C THR A 55 -10.70 -5.23 11.06
N LEU A 56 -9.71 -4.35 10.94
CA LEU A 56 -8.32 -4.72 10.68
C LEU A 56 -7.75 -5.57 11.81
N SER A 57 -7.89 -5.11 13.06
CA SER A 57 -7.43 -5.84 14.25
C SER A 57 -8.06 -7.22 14.34
N ASN A 58 -9.38 -7.33 14.15
CA ASN A 58 -10.08 -8.61 14.18
C ASN A 58 -9.55 -9.58 13.10
N ARG A 59 -9.33 -9.09 11.87
CA ARG A 59 -8.79 -9.89 10.77
C ARG A 59 -7.36 -10.36 11.05
N LEU A 60 -6.51 -9.48 11.58
CA LEU A 60 -5.12 -9.81 11.92
C LEU A 60 -5.04 -10.81 13.08
N LEU A 61 -5.86 -10.64 14.11
CA LEU A 61 -5.95 -11.61 15.21
C LEU A 61 -6.38 -13.00 14.72
N MET A 62 -7.39 -13.08 13.85
CA MET A 62 -7.84 -14.36 13.27
C MET A 62 -6.75 -15.02 12.42
N ARG A 63 -5.98 -14.23 11.66
CA ARG A 63 -4.84 -14.73 10.89
C ARG A 63 -3.74 -15.30 11.80
N ASN A 64 -3.43 -14.62 12.91
CA ASN A 64 -2.37 -15.01 13.83
C ASN A 64 -2.73 -16.26 14.65
N GLN A 65 -4.02 -16.44 14.98
CA GLN A 65 -4.52 -17.66 15.61
C GLN A 65 -4.26 -18.92 14.77
N SER A 66 -4.35 -18.80 13.44
CA SER A 66 -4.08 -19.92 12.53
C SER A 66 -2.58 -20.26 12.37
N SER A 67 -1.69 -19.38 12.81
CA SER A 67 -0.24 -19.44 12.51
C SER A 67 0.67 -19.60 13.73
N GLN A 68 0.14 -19.90 14.93
CA GLN A 68 0.90 -19.97 16.19
C GLN A 68 1.80 -18.73 16.42
N CYS A 69 1.43 -17.58 15.86
CA CYS A 69 2.18 -16.34 16.00
C CYS A 69 1.84 -15.69 17.33
N THR A 70 2.86 -15.30 18.10
CA THR A 70 2.72 -14.73 19.46
C THR A 70 2.42 -13.23 19.47
N ASP A 71 1.97 -12.67 18.35
CA ASP A 71 1.69 -11.24 18.29
C ASP A 71 0.52 -10.91 19.21
N ASN A 72 0.81 -10.06 20.18
CA ASN A 72 -0.18 -9.59 21.14
C ASN A 72 -1.04 -8.51 20.48
N ALA A 73 -2.30 -8.39 20.92
CA ALA A 73 -3.25 -7.40 20.38
C ALA A 73 -2.72 -5.95 20.40
N GLU A 74 -1.83 -5.64 21.35
CA GLU A 74 -1.14 -4.36 21.46
C GLU A 74 -0.24 -4.08 20.25
N THR A 75 0.61 -5.05 19.86
CA THR A 75 1.50 -4.93 18.69
C THR A 75 0.71 -4.73 17.39
N ILE A 76 -0.39 -5.46 17.22
CA ILE A 76 -1.28 -5.30 16.06
C ILE A 76 -1.85 -3.88 15.99
N MET A 77 -2.21 -3.30 17.14
CA MET A 77 -2.76 -1.96 17.19
C MET A 77 -1.71 -0.89 16.88
N GLU A 78 -0.48 -1.05 17.38
CA GLU A 78 0.67 -0.19 17.04
C GLU A 78 0.99 -0.25 15.54
N GLU A 79 0.96 -1.43 14.93
CA GLU A 79 1.17 -1.60 13.48
C GLU A 79 0.10 -0.88 12.66
N ILE A 80 -1.18 -1.04 13.03
CA ILE A 80 -2.30 -0.36 12.36
C ILE A 80 -2.15 1.17 12.50
N GLU A 81 -1.77 1.67 13.67
CA GLU A 81 -1.56 3.09 13.88
C GLU A 81 -0.41 3.62 13.03
N SER A 82 0.75 2.94 13.04
CA SER A 82 1.92 3.29 12.24
C SER A 82 1.59 3.33 10.75
N TYR A 83 0.90 2.31 10.24
CA TYR A 83 0.45 2.25 8.86
C TYR A 83 -0.48 3.42 8.49
N ASN A 84 -1.44 3.74 9.36
CA ASN A 84 -2.35 4.86 9.15
C ASN A 84 -1.62 6.20 9.16
N GLN A 85 -0.62 6.39 10.03
CA GLN A 85 0.19 7.60 10.08
C GLN A 85 1.03 7.78 8.80
N ALA A 86 1.66 6.71 8.31
CA ALA A 86 2.44 6.73 7.07
C ALA A 86 1.57 6.91 5.80
N SER A 87 0.38 6.31 5.78
CA SER A 87 -0.52 6.32 4.62
C SER A 87 -1.28 7.64 4.44
N LYS A 88 -1.59 8.36 5.54
CA LYS A 88 -2.28 9.67 5.49
C LYS A 88 -1.68 10.66 4.48
N PRO A 89 -0.36 10.95 4.49
CA PRO A 89 0.24 11.86 3.52
C PRO A 89 0.20 11.31 2.09
N VAL A 90 0.28 9.99 1.89
CA VAL A 90 0.18 9.35 0.56
C VAL A 90 -1.23 9.51 -0.01
N ILE A 91 -2.25 9.23 0.80
CA ILE A 91 -3.66 9.42 0.41
C ILE A 91 -3.90 10.89 0.04
N ALA A 92 -3.49 11.82 0.90
CA ALA A 92 -3.66 13.26 0.66
C ALA A 92 -2.89 13.74 -0.59
N TYR A 93 -1.75 13.12 -0.90
CA TYR A 93 -0.99 13.40 -2.12
C TYR A 93 -1.78 13.00 -3.36
N TYR A 94 -2.28 11.76 -3.40
CA TYR A 94 -3.02 11.25 -4.55
C TYR A 94 -4.42 11.85 -4.69
N GLU A 95 -5.10 12.21 -3.60
CA GLU A 95 -6.39 12.94 -3.63
C GLU A 95 -6.31 14.28 -4.39
N ARG A 96 -5.14 14.93 -4.38
CA ARG A 96 -4.91 16.20 -5.08
C ARG A 96 -4.40 16.05 -6.51
N LYS A 97 -3.82 14.88 -6.84
CA LYS A 97 -3.01 14.73 -8.04
C LYS A 97 -3.66 13.83 -9.10
N THR A 98 -4.23 12.71 -8.67
CA THR A 98 -4.80 11.69 -9.56
C THR A 98 -6.22 11.31 -9.14
N GLN A 99 -6.85 10.41 -9.89
CA GLN A 99 -8.11 9.83 -9.49
C GLN A 99 -7.87 8.85 -8.33
N LEU A 100 -8.29 9.25 -7.13
CA LEU A 100 -8.32 8.37 -5.96
C LEU A 100 -9.76 7.90 -5.70
N CYS A 101 -9.95 6.58 -5.64
CA CYS A 101 -11.23 5.94 -5.34
C CYS A 101 -11.16 5.29 -3.96
N LYS A 102 -11.95 5.81 -3.01
CA LYS A 102 -12.14 5.18 -1.70
C LYS A 102 -13.17 4.05 -1.82
N VAL A 103 -12.84 2.90 -1.23
CA VAL A 103 -13.68 1.70 -1.21
C VAL A 103 -13.79 1.23 0.23
N ASN A 104 -15.01 0.99 0.71
CA ASN A 104 -15.32 0.53 2.08
C ASN A 104 -15.80 -0.92 2.09
#